data_AF-A0A7K2W2Q3-F1
#
_entry.id   AF-A0A7K2W2Q3-F1
#
_cell.length_a   1.000
_cell.length_b   1.000
_cell.length_c   1.000
_cell.angle_alpha   90.00
_cell.angle_beta   90.00
_cell.angle_gamma   90.00
#
_symmetry.space_group_name_H-M   'P 1'
#
loop_
_entity.id
_entity.type
_entity.pdbx_description
1 polymer ?
#
loop_
_entity_poly.entity_id
_entity_poly.type
_entity_poly.pdbx_seq_one_letter_code
_entity_poly.pdbx_strand_id
1 'polypeptide(L)'
;MNESRPSARGIDRRTLFRSAAGVTAALGMASVVNLASAGSASAYGWSRTLQQGSSGSDVVELQIRVGGWAAASAQQTYVAWDGAFGPATAAAVTRFQSAFGLGADGVVGPQTQSALNSLEASDGSTAHFNWSEFYSKDGAAFNNGKVAAATVKENVRRLMYKLEAVRKKAGNSPITINSGFRSISHNAASGGASNSMHLYGVAADIVVSGHSTLQTYRIAETCGFSGLEAYSNSWQHVDSRVQYPSYGSGSWWWESGVA
;
A
#
# COMPACT_ATOMS: atom_id res chain seq x y z
N MET A 1 20.68 73.33 38.17
CA MET A 1 21.86 73.14 39.03
C MET A 1 21.45 72.29 40.22
N ASN A 2 22.25 71.26 40.45
CA ASN A 2 22.36 70.38 41.60
C ASN A 2 21.34 69.23 41.82
N GLU A 3 21.95 68.07 42.00
CA GLU A 3 21.45 66.71 42.27
C GLU A 3 20.67 66.66 43.60
N SER A 4 19.83 65.69 43.97
CA SER A 4 20.13 64.26 44.06
C SER A 4 18.93 63.51 44.72
N ARG A 5 18.54 62.40 44.06
CA ARG A 5 18.11 61.06 44.54
C ARG A 5 16.98 60.81 45.57
N PRO A 6 16.28 59.64 45.45
CA PRO A 6 15.15 59.20 46.29
C PRO A 6 15.54 58.18 47.39
N SER A 7 14.64 57.98 48.36
CA SER A 7 14.59 56.87 49.34
C SER A 7 13.11 56.66 49.70
N ALA A 8 12.43 55.54 49.49
CA ALA A 8 12.59 54.12 49.86
C ALA A 8 11.77 53.71 51.10
N ARG A 9 10.64 53.03 50.80
CA ARG A 9 9.96 51.89 51.47
C ARG A 9 10.17 51.61 52.96
N GLY A 10 9.05 51.34 53.64
CA GLY A 10 8.90 50.32 54.69
C GLY A 10 7.46 49.79 54.64
N ILE A 11 7.20 48.49 54.59
CA ILE A 11 6.83 47.56 55.69
C ILE A 11 6.49 46.23 54.95
N ASP A 12 6.74 44.99 55.40
CA ASP A 12 6.83 44.43 56.74
C ASP A 12 7.80 43.23 56.82
N ARG A 13 8.12 42.92 58.07
CA ARG A 13 9.08 42.00 58.64
C ARG A 13 8.50 40.59 58.81
N ARG A 14 9.27 39.59 58.39
CA ARG A 14 9.62 38.35 59.13
C ARG A 14 10.54 37.52 58.21
N THR A 15 11.84 37.85 58.15
CA THR A 15 12.96 37.13 58.84
C THR A 15 12.81 35.61 58.83
N LEU A 16 13.79 34.79 58.46
CA LEU A 16 15.19 34.93 57.99
C LEU A 16 15.63 33.46 57.78
N PHE A 17 16.40 33.16 56.74
CA PHE A 17 17.54 32.22 56.68
C PHE A 17 17.88 32.07 55.18
N ARG A 18 18.78 32.91 54.67
CA ARG A 18 20.22 32.65 54.49
C ARG A 18 20.50 31.45 53.57
N SER A 19 20.91 31.83 52.37
CA SER A 19 21.63 31.11 51.33
C SER A 19 22.72 30.15 51.82
N ALA A 20 22.76 28.97 51.21
CA ALA A 20 23.97 28.33 50.67
C ALA A 20 23.56 27.34 49.56
N ALA A 21 24.41 27.23 48.54
CA ALA A 21 24.16 26.62 47.25
C ALA A 21 23.78 25.13 47.26
N GLY A 22 22.87 24.75 46.36
CA GLY A 22 22.56 23.37 46.01
C GLY A 22 21.77 23.35 44.71
N VAL A 23 22.40 22.87 43.65
CA VAL A 23 21.87 22.71 42.29
C VAL A 23 20.54 21.93 42.32
N THR A 24 19.50 22.45 41.68
CA THR A 24 18.53 21.66 40.88
C THR A 24 17.65 22.60 40.05
N ALA A 25 17.68 22.40 38.74
CA ALA A 25 16.95 23.16 37.74
C ALA A 25 15.51 22.64 37.63
N ALA A 26 14.54 23.55 37.48
CA ALA A 26 13.25 23.25 36.88
C ALA A 26 12.71 24.51 36.17
N LEU A 27 13.20 24.73 34.94
CA LEU A 27 12.53 25.60 33.97
C LEU A 27 11.25 24.89 33.53
N GLY A 28 10.09 25.50 33.80
CA GLY A 28 8.83 25.11 33.20
C GLY A 28 8.87 25.38 31.70
N MET A 29 9.16 24.35 30.91
CA MET A 29 9.03 24.41 29.47
C MET A 29 7.57 24.24 29.08
N ALA A 30 6.97 25.29 28.52
CA ALA A 30 5.79 25.13 27.69
C ALA A 30 6.15 24.17 26.55
N SER A 31 5.54 22.98 26.58
CA SER A 31 5.74 21.96 25.55
C SER A 31 5.12 22.47 24.25
N VAL A 32 5.94 23.04 23.38
CA VAL A 32 5.63 23.09 21.95
C VAL A 32 5.52 21.63 21.51
N VAL A 33 4.29 21.20 21.26
CA VAL A 33 4.03 19.93 20.60
C VAL A 33 4.57 20.10 19.18
N ASN A 34 5.81 19.69 18.96
CA ASN A 34 6.31 19.44 17.62
C ASN A 34 5.50 18.26 17.10
N LEU A 35 4.41 18.57 16.40
CA LEU A 35 3.75 17.62 15.52
C LEU A 35 4.82 17.27 14.49
N ALA A 36 5.50 16.15 14.70
CA ALA A 36 6.46 15.64 13.75
C ALA A 36 5.71 15.52 12.42
N SER A 37 6.10 16.35 11.45
CA SER A 37 5.74 16.14 10.06
C SER A 37 6.11 14.69 9.77
N ALA A 38 5.11 13.81 9.63
CA ALA A 38 5.32 12.52 9.02
C ALA A 38 5.96 12.85 7.67
N GLY A 39 7.27 12.62 7.56
CA GLY A 39 8.01 13.02 6.37
C GLY A 39 7.29 12.44 5.18
N SER A 40 6.93 13.28 4.21
CA SER A 40 6.44 12.81 2.93
C SER A 40 7.48 11.81 2.42
N ALA A 41 7.12 10.53 2.29
CA ALA A 41 7.98 9.64 1.53
C ALA A 41 8.11 10.29 0.14
N SER A 42 9.34 10.58 -0.26
CA SER A 42 9.59 10.98 -1.64
C SER A 42 9.12 9.83 -2.53
N ALA A 43 8.44 10.16 -3.63
CA ALA A 43 8.14 9.18 -4.67
C ALA A 43 9.42 8.39 -5.01
N TYR A 44 9.26 7.12 -5.37
CA TYR A 44 10.40 6.24 -5.59
C TYR A 44 11.43 6.87 -6.55
N GLY A 45 12.68 6.92 -6.09
CA GLY A 45 13.80 7.54 -6.81
C GLY A 45 14.38 6.60 -7.85
N TRP A 46 13.75 6.52 -9.02
CA TRP A 46 14.30 5.80 -10.17
C TRP A 46 15.65 6.41 -10.58
N SER A 47 16.73 5.65 -10.48
CA SER A 47 18.10 6.15 -10.72
C SER A 47 18.60 5.94 -12.15
N ARG A 48 17.86 5.17 -12.96
CA ARG A 48 18.23 4.80 -14.34
C ARG A 48 17.00 4.38 -15.15
N THR A 49 17.16 4.36 -16.47
CA THR A 49 16.19 3.72 -17.38
C THR A 49 16.23 2.20 -17.20
N LEU A 50 15.06 1.56 -17.14
CA LEU A 50 14.92 0.10 -17.12
C LEU A 50 14.38 -0.41 -18.45
N GLN A 51 14.94 -1.51 -18.93
CA GLN A 51 14.50 -2.19 -20.15
C GLN A 51 14.85 -3.68 -20.04
N GLN A 52 14.39 -4.49 -21.00
CA GLN A 52 14.70 -5.92 -21.03
C GLN A 52 16.20 -6.19 -20.87
N GLY A 53 16.55 -7.13 -19.99
CA GLY A 53 17.92 -7.43 -19.57
C GLY A 53 18.38 -6.69 -18.31
N SER A 54 17.66 -5.65 -17.87
CA SER A 54 17.89 -5.04 -16.55
C SER A 54 17.59 -6.04 -15.43
N SER A 55 18.33 -5.93 -14.33
CA SER A 55 18.02 -6.65 -13.09
C SER A 55 18.29 -5.79 -11.85
N GLY A 56 17.70 -6.15 -10.72
CA GLY A 56 17.91 -5.46 -9.44
C GLY A 56 16.64 -5.19 -8.66
N SER A 57 16.78 -4.52 -7.50
CA SER A 57 15.66 -4.15 -6.64
C SER A 57 14.75 -3.08 -7.27
N ASP A 58 15.28 -2.25 -8.16
CA ASP A 58 14.50 -1.31 -8.98
C ASP A 58 13.61 -2.05 -9.99
N VAL A 59 14.06 -3.17 -10.53
CA VAL A 59 13.24 -4.06 -11.36
C VAL A 59 12.16 -4.76 -10.53
N VAL A 60 12.46 -5.18 -9.30
CA VAL A 60 11.42 -5.71 -8.38
C VAL A 60 10.34 -4.66 -8.14
N GLU A 61 10.73 -3.42 -7.85
CA GLU A 61 9.78 -2.34 -7.64
C GLU A 61 8.93 -2.08 -8.89
N LEU A 62 9.55 -2.05 -10.07
CA LEU A 62 8.83 -1.97 -11.34
C LEU A 62 7.79 -3.09 -11.47
N GLN A 63 8.20 -4.34 -11.25
CA GLN A 63 7.34 -5.53 -11.38
C GLN A 63 6.14 -5.47 -10.42
N ILE A 64 6.33 -4.90 -9.23
CA ILE A 64 5.22 -4.67 -8.28
C ILE A 64 4.23 -3.67 -8.87
N ARG A 65 4.71 -2.52 -9.36
CA ARG A 65 3.84 -1.46 -9.90
C ARG A 65 3.13 -1.85 -11.19
N VAL A 66 3.74 -2.70 -12.02
CA VAL A 66 3.13 -3.20 -13.25
C VAL A 66 2.43 -4.55 -13.10
N GLY A 67 2.36 -5.11 -11.89
CA GLY A 67 1.83 -6.47 -11.65
C GLY A 67 0.39 -6.69 -12.11
N GLY A 68 -0.42 -5.62 -12.13
CA GLY A 68 -1.80 -5.62 -12.64
C GLY A 68 -1.93 -5.54 -14.16
N TRP A 69 -0.83 -5.45 -14.89
CA TRP A 69 -0.79 -5.33 -16.36
C TRP A 69 -0.33 -6.63 -17.03
N ALA A 70 -0.63 -7.77 -16.39
CA ALA A 70 -0.11 -9.08 -16.77
C ALA A 70 -0.57 -9.54 -18.16
N ALA A 71 -1.81 -9.27 -18.55
CA ALA A 71 -2.38 -9.74 -19.81
C ALA A 71 -3.25 -8.70 -20.54
N ALA A 72 -3.40 -8.90 -21.85
CA ALA A 72 -4.29 -8.10 -22.71
C ALA A 72 -5.71 -8.67 -22.77
N SER A 73 -5.85 -9.97 -22.55
CA SER A 73 -7.11 -10.73 -22.49
C SER A 73 -7.04 -11.71 -21.32
N ALA A 74 -8.16 -12.38 -21.02
CA ALA A 74 -8.21 -13.37 -19.95
C ALA A 74 -7.13 -14.44 -20.16
N GLN A 75 -6.20 -14.55 -19.20
CA GLN A 75 -5.10 -15.49 -19.26
C GLN A 75 -4.54 -15.77 -17.87
N GLN A 76 -4.31 -17.04 -17.56
CA GLN A 76 -3.63 -17.46 -16.34
C GLN A 76 -2.12 -17.18 -16.43
N THR A 77 -1.76 -15.92 -16.22
CA THR A 77 -0.38 -15.42 -16.20
C THR A 77 -0.19 -14.34 -15.16
N TYR A 78 1.05 -14.07 -14.75
CA TYR A 78 1.39 -13.03 -13.79
C TYR A 78 2.77 -12.45 -14.10
N VAL A 79 3.05 -11.25 -13.56
CA VAL A 79 4.39 -10.68 -13.53
C VAL A 79 5.08 -11.18 -12.26
N ALA A 80 6.18 -11.93 -12.40
CA ALA A 80 7.00 -12.35 -11.26
C ALA A 80 7.71 -11.14 -10.63
N TRP A 81 7.96 -11.19 -9.32
CA TRP A 81 8.78 -10.20 -8.61
C TRP A 81 10.19 -10.74 -8.35
N ASP A 82 10.84 -11.19 -9.42
CA ASP A 82 12.14 -11.86 -9.39
C ASP A 82 13.32 -10.89 -9.59
N GLY A 83 13.04 -9.62 -9.88
CA GLY A 83 14.05 -8.60 -10.16
C GLY A 83 14.73 -8.79 -11.51
N ALA A 84 14.16 -9.59 -12.41
CA ALA A 84 14.64 -9.79 -13.78
C ALA A 84 13.66 -9.15 -14.79
N PHE A 85 14.16 -8.20 -15.57
CA PHE A 85 13.36 -7.55 -16.60
C PHE A 85 13.36 -8.45 -17.85
N GLY A 86 12.52 -9.48 -17.84
CA GLY A 86 12.28 -10.38 -18.97
C GLY A 86 11.12 -9.94 -19.87
N PRO A 87 10.76 -10.77 -20.86
CA PRO A 87 9.66 -10.49 -21.80
C PRO A 87 8.30 -10.26 -21.13
N ALA A 88 7.99 -10.96 -20.04
CA ALA A 88 6.74 -10.76 -19.29
C ALA A 88 6.67 -9.36 -18.66
N THR A 89 7.78 -8.89 -18.07
CA THR A 89 7.91 -7.52 -17.53
C THR A 89 7.80 -6.49 -18.66
N ALA A 90 8.46 -6.71 -19.79
CA ALA A 90 8.38 -5.81 -20.96
C ALA A 90 6.94 -5.68 -21.47
N ALA A 91 6.23 -6.79 -21.65
CA ALA A 91 4.85 -6.77 -22.07
C ALA A 91 3.94 -6.05 -21.07
N ALA A 92 4.16 -6.22 -19.76
CA ALA A 92 3.42 -5.50 -18.73
C ALA A 92 3.69 -3.98 -18.77
N VAL A 93 4.95 -3.57 -18.98
CA VAL A 93 5.32 -2.15 -19.15
C VAL A 93 4.65 -1.56 -20.39
N THR A 94 4.69 -2.24 -21.53
CA THR A 94 4.02 -1.79 -22.76
C THR A 94 2.51 -1.59 -22.54
N ARG A 95 1.85 -2.51 -21.82
CA ARG A 95 0.42 -2.37 -21.51
C ARG A 95 0.13 -1.22 -20.55
N PHE A 96 0.97 -1.04 -19.53
CA PHE A 96 0.90 0.11 -18.64
C PHE A 96 1.05 1.41 -19.44
N GLN A 97 2.09 1.54 -20.26
CA GLN A 97 2.32 2.73 -21.09
C GLN A 97 1.12 3.06 -21.97
N SER A 98 0.59 2.08 -22.70
CA SER A 98 -0.62 2.25 -23.52
C SER A 98 -1.81 2.77 -22.72
N ALA A 99 -2.05 2.22 -21.53
CA ALA A 99 -3.18 2.63 -20.69
C ALA A 99 -3.02 4.01 -20.05
N PHE A 100 -1.79 4.51 -19.95
CA PHE A 100 -1.46 5.84 -19.45
C PHE A 100 -1.19 6.86 -20.57
N GLY A 101 -1.44 6.49 -21.84
CA GLY A 101 -1.28 7.38 -22.99
C GLY A 101 0.18 7.74 -23.30
N LEU A 102 1.11 6.86 -22.94
CA LEU A 102 2.54 7.01 -23.20
C LEU A 102 2.95 6.28 -24.48
N GLY A 103 4.16 6.56 -24.98
CA GLY A 103 4.80 5.71 -25.99
C GLY A 103 4.99 4.29 -25.44
N ALA A 104 4.37 3.30 -26.08
CA ALA A 104 4.32 1.91 -25.61
C ALA A 104 5.53 1.10 -26.13
N ASP A 105 6.74 1.54 -25.77
CA ASP A 105 8.02 0.97 -26.23
C ASP A 105 8.60 -0.11 -25.31
N GLY A 106 7.99 -0.36 -24.15
CA GLY A 106 8.49 -1.32 -23.16
C GLY A 106 9.72 -0.83 -22.38
N VAL A 107 10.08 0.45 -22.51
CA VAL A 107 11.23 1.09 -21.84
C VAL A 107 10.76 2.03 -20.73
N VAL A 108 11.30 1.83 -19.53
CA VAL A 108 10.95 2.60 -18.34
C VAL A 108 11.87 3.80 -18.21
N GLY A 109 11.71 4.75 -19.14
CA GLY A 109 12.35 6.07 -19.10
C GLY A 109 11.60 7.08 -18.24
N PRO A 110 12.02 8.36 -18.20
CA PRO A 110 11.49 9.38 -17.29
C PRO A 110 9.97 9.57 -17.32
N GLN A 111 9.34 9.48 -18.49
CA GLN A 111 7.88 9.60 -18.61
C GLN A 111 7.14 8.43 -17.96
N THR A 112 7.59 7.19 -18.23
CA THR A 112 7.06 5.98 -17.58
C THR A 112 7.27 6.03 -16.08
N GLN A 113 8.45 6.46 -15.61
CA GLN A 113 8.77 6.62 -14.19
C GLN A 113 7.86 7.64 -13.50
N SER A 114 7.61 8.79 -14.15
CA SER A 114 6.67 9.80 -13.64
C SER A 114 5.24 9.24 -13.52
N ALA A 115 4.78 8.46 -14.50
CA ALA A 115 3.46 7.83 -14.42
C ALA A 115 3.39 6.78 -13.30
N LEU A 116 4.42 5.95 -13.12
CA LEU A 116 4.50 4.99 -12.02
C LEU A 116 4.51 5.69 -10.65
N ASN A 117 5.19 6.83 -10.53
CA ASN A 117 5.23 7.62 -9.29
C ASN A 117 3.92 8.34 -9.00
N SER A 118 3.13 8.68 -10.02
CA SER A 118 1.80 9.30 -9.83
C SER A 118 0.78 8.36 -9.16
N LEU A 119 1.05 7.05 -9.16
CA LEU A 119 0.22 6.05 -8.48
C LEU A 119 0.64 5.81 -7.03
N GLU A 120 1.76 6.38 -6.57
CA GLU A 120 2.26 6.18 -5.21
C GLU A 120 1.78 7.30 -4.29
N ALA A 121 1.22 6.93 -3.14
CA ALA A 121 0.91 7.87 -2.08
C ALA A 121 2.13 8.07 -1.16
N SER A 122 2.18 9.21 -0.46
CA SER A 122 3.30 9.58 0.40
C SER A 122 3.53 8.68 1.62
N ASP A 123 2.59 7.79 1.93
CA ASP A 123 2.67 6.81 3.02
C ASP A 123 3.03 5.39 2.52
N GLY A 124 3.38 5.26 1.24
CA GLY A 124 3.71 4.02 0.55
C GLY A 124 2.52 3.17 0.11
N SER A 125 1.29 3.65 0.33
CA SER A 125 0.09 3.09 -0.31
C SER A 125 -0.04 3.58 -1.77
N THR A 126 -1.20 3.40 -2.41
CA THR A 126 -1.41 3.88 -3.79
C THR A 126 -2.41 5.02 -3.85
N ALA A 127 -2.44 5.72 -4.98
CA ALA A 127 -3.24 6.92 -5.20
C ALA A 127 -4.73 6.77 -4.87
N HIS A 128 -5.30 5.58 -5.02
CA HIS A 128 -6.73 5.33 -4.80
C HIS A 128 -7.02 4.30 -3.70
N PHE A 129 -6.01 3.83 -2.98
CA PHE A 129 -6.16 2.82 -1.93
C PHE A 129 -5.27 3.16 -0.74
N ASN A 130 -5.87 3.40 0.42
CA ASN A 130 -5.13 3.62 1.65
C ASN A 130 -5.01 2.34 2.50
N TRP A 131 -4.05 2.30 3.42
CA TRP A 131 -3.79 1.11 4.24
C TRP A 131 -5.00 0.63 5.05
N SER A 132 -5.80 1.55 5.58
CA SER A 132 -6.88 1.21 6.52
C SER A 132 -8.05 0.48 5.85
N GLU A 133 -8.24 0.64 4.55
CA GLU A 133 -9.22 -0.11 3.76
C GLU A 133 -8.96 -1.62 3.77
N PHE A 134 -7.70 -2.02 4.00
CA PHE A 134 -7.27 -3.41 4.00
C PHE A 134 -7.09 -3.98 5.40
N TYR A 135 -7.32 -3.21 6.45
CA TYR A 135 -7.18 -3.70 7.82
C TYR A 135 -8.19 -4.80 8.15
N SER A 136 -7.77 -5.71 9.03
CA SER A 136 -8.68 -6.65 9.64
C SER A 136 -9.73 -5.90 10.47
N LYS A 137 -11.00 -6.28 10.31
CA LYS A 137 -12.16 -5.60 10.90
C LYS A 137 -12.38 -5.88 12.40
N ASP A 138 -11.46 -6.61 13.02
CA ASP A 138 -11.44 -6.91 14.45
C ASP A 138 -10.48 -6.00 15.25
N GLY A 139 -9.98 -4.93 14.62
CA GLY A 139 -9.04 -4.01 15.25
C GLY A 139 -7.58 -4.49 15.26
N ALA A 140 -7.28 -5.65 14.66
CA ALA A 140 -5.91 -6.16 14.58
C ALA A 140 -5.00 -5.38 13.60
N ALA A 141 -5.59 -4.50 12.76
CA ALA A 141 -4.91 -3.90 11.62
C ALA A 141 -4.29 -5.00 10.74
N PHE A 142 -2.96 -5.05 10.60
CA PHE A 142 -2.22 -6.11 9.87
C PHE A 142 -1.62 -7.20 10.78
N ASN A 143 -1.94 -7.20 12.07
CA ASN A 143 -1.41 -8.18 13.02
C ASN A 143 -2.24 -9.47 13.05
N ASN A 144 -1.69 -10.49 13.71
CA ASN A 144 -2.38 -11.76 14.01
C ASN A 144 -2.82 -12.55 12.76
N GLY A 145 -2.07 -12.40 11.65
CA GLY A 145 -2.22 -13.19 10.44
C GLY A 145 -1.35 -14.46 10.45
N LYS A 146 -1.19 -15.08 9.28
CA LYS A 146 -0.31 -16.24 9.08
C LYS A 146 1.15 -15.88 8.79
N VAL A 147 1.43 -14.59 8.57
CA VAL A 147 2.77 -14.02 8.39
C VAL A 147 2.89 -12.74 9.21
N ALA A 148 4.11 -12.24 9.40
CA ALA A 148 4.36 -11.02 10.15
C ALA A 148 3.65 -9.80 9.53
N ALA A 149 3.25 -8.83 10.36
CA ALA A 149 2.51 -7.65 9.91
C ALA A 149 3.23 -6.83 8.83
N ALA A 150 4.57 -6.77 8.85
CA ALA A 150 5.36 -6.13 7.80
C ALA A 150 5.23 -6.88 6.45
N THR A 151 5.19 -8.22 6.48
CA THR A 151 4.96 -9.05 5.30
C THR A 151 3.53 -8.87 4.78
N VAL A 152 2.53 -8.82 5.68
CA VAL A 152 1.15 -8.51 5.30
C VAL A 152 1.08 -7.15 4.61
N LYS A 153 1.72 -6.12 5.19
CA LYS A 153 1.73 -4.76 4.62
C LYS A 153 2.32 -4.74 3.21
N GLU A 154 3.44 -5.42 2.98
CA GLU A 154 4.05 -5.51 1.64
C GLU A 154 3.18 -6.33 0.66
N ASN A 155 2.56 -7.41 1.13
CA ASN A 155 1.61 -8.19 0.32
C ASN A 155 0.40 -7.34 -0.11
N VAL A 156 -0.14 -6.54 0.82
CA VAL A 156 -1.23 -5.59 0.54
C VAL A 156 -0.77 -4.51 -0.45
N ARG A 157 0.46 -3.99 -0.34
CA ARG A 157 1.00 -3.02 -1.32
C ARG A 157 0.97 -3.57 -2.75
N ARG A 158 1.39 -4.83 -2.91
CA ARG A 158 1.40 -5.51 -4.21
C ARG A 158 0.00 -5.76 -4.73
N LEU A 159 -0.95 -6.08 -3.84
CA LEU A 159 -2.36 -6.19 -4.16
C LEU A 159 -2.94 -4.84 -4.62
N MET A 160 -2.65 -3.73 -3.92
CA MET A 160 -3.09 -2.38 -4.29
C MET A 160 -2.69 -2.03 -5.73
N TYR A 161 -1.44 -2.28 -6.15
CA TYR A 161 -1.02 -2.01 -7.53
C TYR A 161 -1.76 -2.85 -8.59
N LYS A 162 -2.15 -4.09 -8.26
CA LYS A 162 -3.06 -4.85 -9.15
C LYS A 162 -4.45 -4.25 -9.20
N LEU A 163 -4.96 -3.76 -8.07
CA LEU A 163 -6.26 -3.09 -7.99
C LEU A 163 -6.27 -1.74 -8.69
N GLU A 164 -5.16 -0.98 -8.71
CA GLU A 164 -5.00 0.22 -9.55
C GLU A 164 -5.17 -0.12 -11.04
N ALA A 165 -4.66 -1.27 -11.49
CA ALA A 165 -4.89 -1.73 -12.86
C ALA A 165 -6.34 -2.13 -13.12
N VAL A 166 -7.01 -2.81 -12.17
CA VAL A 166 -8.46 -3.09 -12.26
C VAL A 166 -9.24 -1.79 -12.38
N ARG A 167 -8.97 -0.81 -11.51
CA ARG A 167 -9.60 0.52 -11.50
C ARG A 167 -9.44 1.19 -12.87
N LYS A 168 -8.22 1.20 -13.41
CA LYS A 168 -7.90 1.80 -14.71
C LYS A 168 -8.61 1.10 -15.87
N LYS A 169 -8.58 -0.24 -15.90
CA LYS A 169 -9.25 -1.07 -16.93
C LYS A 169 -10.78 -0.98 -16.86
N ALA A 170 -11.34 -0.70 -15.68
CA ALA A 170 -12.76 -0.38 -15.47
C ALA A 170 -13.13 1.07 -15.81
N GLY A 171 -12.32 1.79 -16.61
CA GLY A 171 -12.60 3.17 -16.98
C GLY A 171 -12.33 4.20 -15.87
N ASN A 172 -11.36 3.94 -14.98
CA ASN A 172 -11.09 4.72 -13.76
C ASN A 172 -12.23 4.65 -12.72
N SER A 173 -13.08 3.62 -12.76
CA SER A 173 -14.19 3.46 -11.82
C SER A 173 -13.69 3.17 -10.41
N PRO A 174 -14.19 3.88 -9.37
CA PRO A 174 -13.82 3.63 -7.97
C PRO A 174 -14.02 2.17 -7.54
N ILE A 175 -13.16 1.69 -6.65
CA ILE A 175 -13.24 0.34 -6.08
C ILE A 175 -13.45 0.45 -4.57
N THR A 176 -14.48 -0.22 -4.06
CA THR A 176 -14.69 -0.40 -2.62
C THR A 176 -14.03 -1.71 -2.18
N ILE A 177 -13.21 -1.63 -1.13
CA ILE A 177 -12.66 -2.82 -0.46
C ILE A 177 -13.65 -3.29 0.60
N ASN A 178 -14.43 -4.33 0.27
CA ASN A 178 -15.34 -4.94 1.25
C ASN A 178 -14.57 -5.71 2.32
N SER A 179 -13.48 -6.38 1.97
CA SER A 179 -12.59 -7.06 2.93
C SER A 179 -11.19 -7.20 2.34
N GLY A 180 -10.17 -6.74 3.05
CA GLY A 180 -8.76 -6.94 2.71
C GLY A 180 -8.12 -8.04 3.56
N PHE A 181 -7.05 -7.72 4.29
CA PHE A 181 -6.44 -8.68 5.23
C PHE A 181 -7.41 -9.08 6.34
N ARG A 182 -7.37 -10.35 6.74
CA ARG A 182 -8.09 -10.85 7.92
C ARG A 182 -7.09 -11.46 8.89
N SER A 183 -7.17 -11.07 10.16
CA SER A 183 -6.52 -11.83 11.24
C SER A 183 -7.07 -13.26 11.26
N ILE A 184 -6.38 -14.17 11.95
CA ILE A 184 -6.87 -15.54 12.16
C ILE A 184 -8.23 -15.52 12.87
N SER A 185 -8.42 -14.66 13.87
CA SER A 185 -9.67 -14.52 14.62
C SER A 185 -10.81 -14.01 13.74
N HIS A 186 -10.58 -12.91 13.02
CA HIS A 186 -11.57 -12.33 12.11
C HIS A 186 -11.94 -13.31 10.99
N ASN A 187 -10.96 -14.00 10.39
CA ASN A 187 -11.24 -14.99 9.34
C ASN A 187 -12.12 -16.13 9.86
N ALA A 188 -11.85 -16.66 11.07
CA ALA A 188 -12.66 -17.71 11.67
C ALA A 188 -14.09 -17.21 12.00
N ALA A 189 -14.22 -16.00 12.55
CA ALA A 189 -15.52 -15.39 12.85
C ALA A 189 -16.37 -15.17 11.59
N SER A 190 -15.72 -14.90 10.45
CA SER A 190 -16.38 -14.75 9.15
C SER A 190 -16.60 -16.09 8.41
N GLY A 191 -16.35 -17.24 9.06
CA GLY A 191 -16.51 -18.56 8.44
C GLY A 191 -15.49 -18.87 7.33
N GLY A 192 -14.39 -18.11 7.26
CA GLY A 192 -13.37 -18.26 6.24
C GLY A 192 -12.54 -19.55 6.41
N ALA A 193 -12.10 -20.11 5.29
CA ALA A 193 -11.25 -21.31 5.29
C ALA A 193 -9.90 -21.07 6.01
N SER A 194 -9.35 -22.14 6.61
CA SER A 194 -8.08 -22.09 7.34
C SER A 194 -6.86 -21.82 6.43
N ASN A 195 -6.99 -22.10 5.13
CA ASN A 195 -6.02 -21.83 4.07
C ASN A 195 -6.36 -20.57 3.25
N SER A 196 -7.21 -19.68 3.78
CA SER A 196 -7.63 -18.42 3.15
C SER A 196 -6.45 -17.49 2.84
N MET A 197 -6.48 -16.88 1.66
CA MET A 197 -5.47 -15.91 1.20
C MET A 197 -5.57 -14.55 1.91
N HIS A 198 -6.71 -14.23 2.53
CA HIS A 198 -6.84 -13.01 3.33
C HIS A 198 -5.94 -13.02 4.57
N LEU A 199 -5.59 -14.20 5.10
CA LEU A 199 -4.70 -14.37 6.26
C LEU A 199 -3.25 -13.94 5.99
N TYR A 200 -2.92 -13.73 4.71
CA TYR A 200 -1.59 -13.39 4.24
C TYR A 200 -1.52 -11.98 3.63
N GLY A 201 -2.65 -11.29 3.48
CA GLY A 201 -2.72 -9.97 2.85
C GLY A 201 -2.60 -9.99 1.32
N VAL A 202 -2.82 -11.15 0.68
CA VAL A 202 -2.72 -11.31 -0.78
C VAL A 202 -4.08 -11.42 -1.47
N ALA A 203 -5.16 -11.16 -0.74
CA ALA A 203 -6.55 -11.24 -1.22
C ALA A 203 -7.36 -10.00 -0.84
N ALA A 204 -8.36 -9.69 -1.67
CA ALA A 204 -9.40 -8.73 -1.36
C ALA A 204 -10.75 -9.16 -1.95
N ASP A 205 -11.81 -8.77 -1.26
CA ASP A 205 -13.18 -8.82 -1.73
C ASP A 205 -13.57 -7.40 -2.17
N ILE A 206 -13.83 -7.20 -3.46
CA ILE A 206 -13.93 -5.87 -4.07
C ILE A 206 -15.27 -5.63 -4.77
N VAL A 207 -15.68 -4.36 -4.83
CA VAL A 207 -16.81 -3.89 -5.65
C VAL A 207 -16.32 -2.75 -6.54
N VAL A 208 -16.48 -2.89 -7.85
CA VAL A 208 -16.13 -1.83 -8.81
C VAL A 208 -17.39 -1.04 -9.14
N SER A 209 -17.38 0.27 -8.88
CA SER A 209 -18.54 1.14 -9.13
C SER A 209 -18.99 1.06 -10.58
N GLY A 210 -20.30 0.90 -10.80
CA GLY A 210 -20.90 0.82 -12.13
C GLY A 210 -20.64 -0.49 -12.89
N HIS A 211 -20.03 -1.50 -12.26
CA HIS A 211 -19.75 -2.80 -12.87
C HIS A 211 -20.42 -3.92 -12.07
N SER A 212 -20.94 -4.93 -12.77
CA SER A 212 -21.40 -6.17 -12.16
C SER A 212 -20.22 -7.00 -11.64
N THR A 213 -20.50 -7.97 -10.77
CA THR A 213 -19.50 -8.92 -10.29
C THR A 213 -18.84 -9.69 -11.46
N LEU A 214 -19.63 -10.07 -12.48
CA LEU A 214 -19.12 -10.70 -13.71
C LEU A 214 -18.20 -9.77 -14.51
N GLN A 215 -18.56 -8.50 -14.67
CA GLN A 215 -17.69 -7.52 -15.35
C GLN A 215 -16.38 -7.32 -14.57
N THR A 216 -16.45 -7.30 -13.24
CA THR A 216 -15.28 -7.20 -12.37
C THR A 216 -14.38 -8.44 -12.49
N TYR A 217 -14.96 -9.65 -12.47
CA TYR A 217 -14.28 -10.92 -12.71
C TYR A 217 -13.49 -10.87 -14.02
N ARG A 218 -14.15 -10.48 -15.12
CA ARG A 218 -13.54 -10.41 -16.45
C ARG A 218 -12.37 -9.43 -16.55
N ILE A 219 -12.43 -8.32 -15.83
CA ILE A 219 -11.30 -7.39 -15.75
C ILE A 219 -10.15 -8.04 -14.96
N ALA A 220 -10.46 -8.68 -13.83
CA ALA A 220 -9.49 -9.31 -12.95
C ALA A 220 -8.71 -10.45 -13.62
N GLU A 221 -9.33 -11.18 -14.56
CA GLU A 221 -8.66 -12.20 -15.41
C GLU A 221 -7.47 -11.66 -16.22
N THR A 222 -7.39 -10.34 -16.41
CA THR A 222 -6.30 -9.68 -17.15
C THR A 222 -5.23 -9.07 -16.23
N CYS A 223 -5.48 -9.06 -14.92
CA CYS A 223 -4.68 -8.35 -13.91
C CYS A 223 -3.72 -9.25 -13.12
N GLY A 224 -3.53 -10.49 -13.59
CA GLY A 224 -2.63 -11.46 -12.99
C GLY A 224 -3.07 -11.96 -11.62
N PHE A 225 -4.37 -11.89 -11.31
CA PHE A 225 -4.94 -12.58 -10.15
C PHE A 225 -5.04 -14.07 -10.44
N SER A 226 -4.57 -14.88 -9.49
CA SER A 226 -4.54 -16.34 -9.61
C SER A 226 -5.63 -17.05 -8.82
N GLY A 227 -6.35 -16.32 -7.96
CA GLY A 227 -7.58 -16.79 -7.34
C GLY A 227 -8.73 -15.83 -7.67
N LEU A 228 -9.78 -16.37 -8.26
CA LEU A 228 -11.04 -15.69 -8.58
C LEU A 228 -12.20 -16.61 -8.17
N GLU A 229 -12.96 -16.20 -7.17
CA GLU A 229 -14.22 -16.88 -6.80
C GLU A 229 -15.27 -16.64 -7.89
N ALA A 230 -16.24 -17.53 -8.00
CA ALA A 230 -17.38 -17.34 -8.86
C ALA A 230 -18.10 -16.01 -8.55
N TYR A 231 -18.63 -15.36 -9.59
CA TYR A 231 -19.30 -14.06 -9.51
C TYR A 231 -20.73 -14.15 -8.95
N SER A 232 -20.97 -15.05 -8.00
CA SER A 232 -22.27 -15.31 -7.35
C SER A 232 -22.53 -14.38 -6.16
N ASN A 233 -21.49 -13.73 -5.63
CA ASN A 233 -21.57 -12.77 -4.54
C ASN A 233 -21.82 -11.33 -5.06
N SER A 234 -22.21 -10.43 -4.16
CA SER A 234 -22.33 -8.98 -4.43
C SER A 234 -20.98 -8.25 -4.49
N TRP A 235 -19.87 -9.00 -4.37
CA TRP A 235 -18.49 -8.57 -4.44
C TRP A 235 -17.68 -9.66 -5.15
N GLN A 236 -16.55 -9.27 -5.74
CA GLN A 236 -15.65 -10.20 -6.41
C GLN A 236 -14.45 -10.50 -5.51
N HIS A 237 -14.19 -11.77 -5.25
CA HIS A 237 -12.94 -12.20 -4.63
C HIS A 237 -11.78 -12.12 -5.65
N VAL A 238 -10.65 -11.57 -5.25
CA VAL A 238 -9.40 -11.63 -6.01
C VAL A 238 -8.21 -11.94 -5.10
N ASP A 239 -7.30 -12.81 -5.55
CA ASP A 239 -6.04 -13.06 -4.84
C ASP A 239 -4.87 -13.46 -5.73
N SER A 240 -3.65 -13.44 -5.17
CA SER A 240 -2.39 -13.75 -5.87
C SER A 240 -1.71 -15.04 -5.41
N ARG A 241 -2.48 -16.08 -5.01
CA ARG A 241 -1.99 -17.36 -4.49
C ARG A 241 -0.80 -18.01 -5.20
N VAL A 242 -0.75 -18.01 -6.53
CA VAL A 242 0.33 -18.70 -7.30
C VAL A 242 1.68 -18.04 -7.11
N GLN A 243 1.72 -16.75 -6.79
CA GLN A 243 2.98 -16.05 -6.50
C GLN A 243 3.56 -16.42 -5.12
N TYR A 244 2.81 -17.18 -4.31
CA TYR A 244 3.17 -17.56 -2.96
C TYR A 244 2.85 -19.05 -2.70
N PRO A 245 3.57 -19.98 -3.35
CA PRO A 245 3.28 -21.41 -3.25
C PRO A 245 3.43 -22.00 -1.83
N SER A 246 4.12 -21.30 -0.93
CA SER A 246 4.26 -21.67 0.48
C SER A 246 3.12 -21.16 1.38
N TYR A 247 2.18 -20.38 0.85
CA TYR A 247 0.98 -19.95 1.57
C TYR A 247 -0.11 -21.03 1.46
N GLY A 248 -1.29 -20.78 2.02
CA GLY A 248 -2.39 -21.76 2.11
C GLY A 248 -2.71 -22.49 0.79
N SER A 249 -3.52 -21.89 -0.08
CA SER A 249 -3.75 -22.37 -1.45
C SER A 249 -2.68 -21.76 -2.36
N GLY A 250 -2.00 -22.56 -3.19
CA GLY A 250 -0.87 -22.11 -4.03
C GLY A 250 -1.01 -22.36 -5.54
N SER A 251 -2.14 -22.90 -5.99
CA SER A 251 -2.42 -23.20 -7.40
C SER A 251 -3.40 -22.19 -8.01
N TRP A 252 -3.43 -22.10 -9.34
CA TRP A 252 -4.47 -21.35 -10.05
C TRP A 252 -5.86 -21.84 -9.65
N TRP A 253 -6.78 -20.90 -9.42
CA TRP A 253 -8.16 -21.18 -9.06
C TRP A 253 -9.07 -20.09 -9.60
N TRP A 254 -9.59 -20.30 -10.79
CA TRP A 254 -10.65 -19.47 -11.38
C TRP A 254 -11.91 -20.32 -11.37
N GLU A 255 -12.77 -20.13 -10.38
CA GLU A 255 -13.90 -21.05 -10.11
C GLU A 255 -14.89 -21.14 -11.27
N SER A 256 -15.03 -20.06 -12.05
CA SER A 256 -15.87 -20.02 -13.25
C SER A 256 -15.09 -20.24 -14.56
N GLY A 257 -13.79 -20.59 -14.49
CA GLY A 257 -12.93 -20.72 -15.66
C GLY A 257 -12.63 -19.39 -16.36
N VAL A 258 -12.26 -19.45 -17.63
CA VAL A 258 -12.20 -18.27 -18.50
C VAL A 258 -13.62 -17.92 -18.95
N ALA A 259 -14.09 -16.71 -18.64
CA ALA A 259 -15.49 -16.29 -18.91
C ALA A 259 -15.73 -15.66 -20.30
#